data_AF-A0A510E151-F1
#
_entry.id   AF-A0A510E151-F1
#
_cell.length_a   1.000
_cell.length_b   1.000
_cell.length_c   1.000
_cell.angle_alpha   90.00
_cell.angle_beta   90.00
_cell.angle_gamma   90.00
#
_symmetry.space_group_name_H-M   'P 1'
#
loop_
_entity.id
_entity.type
_entity.pdbx_description
1 polymer ?
#
loop_
_entity_poly.entity_id
_entity_poly.type
_entity_poly.pdbx_seq_one_letter_code
_entity_poly.pdbx_strand_id
1 'polypeptide(L)' 'MQLKTLDILQITSAVLSELSLFVTFDKDILNKKEIVENYTGIKVVNLDDK' A
#
# COMPACT_ATOMS: atom_id res chain seq x y z
N MET A 1 -13.72 -3.66 -6.55
CA MET A 1 -12.44 -4.03 -7.18
C MET A 1 -11.55 -4.69 -6.14
N GLN A 2 -10.97 -5.85 -6.44
CA GLN A 2 -10.06 -6.60 -5.54
C GLN A 2 -8.61 -6.13 -5.74
N LEU A 3 -7.73 -6.36 -4.75
CA LEU A 3 -6.28 -6.20 -4.98
C LEU A 3 -5.77 -7.35 -5.83
N LYS A 4 -4.89 -7.06 -6.77
CA LYS A 4 -4.21 -8.09 -7.56
C LYS A 4 -3.10 -8.72 -6.72
N THR A 5 -2.68 -9.91 -7.11
CA THR A 5 -1.56 -10.61 -6.46
C THR A 5 -0.29 -9.75 -6.43
N LEU A 6 -0.02 -9.00 -7.51
CA LEU A 6 1.15 -8.14 -7.58
C LEU A 6 1.10 -7.01 -6.54
N ASP A 7 -0.06 -6.39 -6.35
CA ASP A 7 -0.27 -5.33 -5.36
C ASP A 7 0.06 -5.85 -3.94
N ILE A 8 -0.41 -7.05 -3.62
CA ILE A 8 -0.14 -7.70 -2.33
C ILE A 8 1.35 -7.98 -2.17
N LEU A 9 2.03 -8.46 -3.22
CA LEU A 9 3.47 -8.72 -3.18
C LEU A 9 4.28 -7.44 -2.98
N GLN A 10 3.90 -6.34 -3.63
CA GLN A 10 4.57 -5.04 -3.46
C GLN A 10 4.40 -4.50 -2.04
N ILE A 11 3.18 -4.54 -1.50
CA ILE A 11 2.89 -4.13 -0.11
C ILE A 11 3.68 -5.00 0.86
N THR A 12 3.60 -6.32 0.71
CA THR A 12 4.30 -7.28 1.57
C THR A 12 5.81 -7.06 1.53
N SER A 13 6.37 -6.82 0.34
CA SER A 13 7.81 -6.52 0.19
C SER A 13 8.22 -5.27 0.99
N ALA A 14 7.42 -4.20 0.94
CA ALA A 14 7.68 -2.99 1.72
C ALA A 14 7.60 -3.23 3.23
N VAL A 15 6.62 -4.02 3.67
CA VAL A 15 6.44 -4.40 5.09
C VAL A 15 7.60 -5.25 5.59
N LEU A 16 8.03 -6.26 4.82
CA LEU A 16 9.18 -7.12 5.16
C LEU A 16 10.51 -6.37 5.15
N SER A 17 10.57 -5.26 4.40
CA SER A 17 11.72 -4.35 4.40
C SER A 17 11.67 -3.32 5.54
N GLU A 18 10.72 -3.46 6.48
CA GLU A 18 10.52 -2.58 7.63
C GLU A 18 10.33 -1.10 7.26
N LEU A 19 9.75 -0.84 6.08
CA LEU A 19 9.48 0.53 5.64
C LEU A 19 8.25 1.08 6.38
N SER A 20 8.32 2.34 6.80
CA SER A 20 7.20 3.05 7.43
C SER A 20 6.22 3.66 6.43
N LEU A 21 6.58 3.72 5.15
CA LEU A 21 5.85 4.42 4.10
C LEU A 21 5.80 3.59 2.80
N PHE A 22 4.62 3.50 2.21
CA PHE A 22 4.38 2.96 0.88
C PHE A 22 3.77 4.04 -0.02
N VAL A 23 4.59 4.58 -0.92
CA VAL A 23 4.15 5.61 -1.88
C VAL A 23 3.71 4.92 -3.16
N THR A 24 2.48 5.22 -3.62
CA THR A 24 1.93 4.61 -4.83
C THR A 24 0.97 5.56 -5.54
N PHE A 25 0.77 5.35 -6.84
CA PHE A 25 -0.29 5.98 -7.65
C PHE A 25 -1.38 4.95 -8.06
N ASP A 26 -1.26 3.71 -7.58
CA ASP A 26 -2.18 2.64 -7.91
C ASP A 26 -3.53 2.86 -7.21
N LYS A 27 -4.56 3.13 -8.01
CA LYS A 27 -5.91 3.43 -7.50
C LYS A 27 -6.54 2.26 -6.74
N ASP A 28 -6.22 1.01 -7.07
CA ASP A 28 -6.78 -0.16 -6.38
C ASP A 28 -6.22 -0.30 -4.97
N ILE A 29 -4.94 0.04 -4.78
CA ILE A 29 -4.29 0.14 -3.47
C ILE A 29 -4.83 1.35 -2.71
N LEU A 30 -4.87 2.53 -3.33
CA LEU A 30 -5.35 3.76 -2.69
C LEU A 30 -6.81 3.65 -2.20
N ASN A 31 -7.69 3.03 -3.00
CA ASN A 31 -9.08 2.78 -2.63
C ASN A 31 -9.22 1.83 -1.42
N LYS A 32 -8.18 1.06 -1.09
CA LYS A 32 -8.14 0.15 0.06
C LYS A 32 -7.06 0.53 1.06
N LYS A 33 -6.59 1.79 1.05
CA LYS A 33 -5.52 2.26 1.93
C LYS A 33 -5.76 1.88 3.39
N GLU A 34 -6.98 2.10 3.89
CA GLU A 34 -7.33 1.85 5.28
C GLU A 34 -7.14 0.37 5.67
N ILE A 35 -7.50 -0.55 4.77
CA ILE A 35 -7.29 -1.99 5.00
C ILE A 35 -5.78 -2.27 5.03
N VAL A 36 -5.03 -1.78 4.06
CA VAL A 36 -3.58 -2.01 4.00
C VAL A 36 -2.89 -1.47 5.25
N GLU A 37 -3.18 -0.22 5.62
CA GLU A 37 -2.61 0.44 6.81
C GLU A 37 -2.98 -0.31 8.10
N ASN A 38 -4.24 -0.73 8.27
CA ASN A 38 -4.68 -1.42 9.49
C ASN A 38 -4.05 -2.82 9.65
N TYR A 39 -3.84 -3.57 8.57
CA TYR A 39 -3.30 -4.93 8.65
C TYR A 39 -1.77 -4.97 8.67
N THR A 40 -1.10 -3.96 8.10
CA THR A 40 0.35 -4.00 7.94
C THR A 40 1.09 -2.96 8.78
N GLY A 41 0.41 -1.92 9.26
CA GLY A 41 1.01 -0.80 9.96
C GLY A 41 1.82 0.16 9.08
N ILE A 42 1.96 -0.11 7.77
CA ILE A 42 2.64 0.80 6.85
C ILE A 42 1.71 1.96 6.48
N LYS A 43 2.23 3.18 6.39
CA LYS A 43 1.44 4.33 5.92
C LYS A 43 1.38 4.33 4.39
N VAL A 44 0.19 4.41 3.81
CA VAL A 44 0.00 4.46 2.35
C VAL A 44 -0.21 5.92 1.93
N VAL A 45 0.63 6.40 1.02
CA VAL A 45 0.56 7.78 0.51
C VAL A 45 0.40 7.77 -1.00
N ASN A 46 -0.56 8.56 -1.49
CA ASN A 46 -0.71 8.81 -2.91
C ASN A 46 0.45 9.71 -3.38
N LEU A 47 1.13 9.29 -4.44
CA LEU A 47 2.23 10.05 -5.02
C LEU A 47 1.84 11.48 -5.43
N ASP A 48 0.57 11.66 -5.81
CA ASP A 48 0.04 12.95 -6.28
C ASP A 48 -0.41 13.90 -5.14
N ASP A 49 -0.41 13.46 -3.88
CA ASP A 49 -0.84 14.27 -2.71
C ASP A 49 0.23 15.30 -2.28
N LYS A 50 0.91 15.97 -3.24
CA LYS A 50 1.85 17.07 -2.94
C LYS A 50 1.19 18.22 -2.20
#